data_AF-A0A1Y4AKM8-F1
#
_entry.id   AF-A0A1Y4AKM8-F1
#
_cell.length_a   1.000
_cell.length_b   1.000
_cell.length_c   1.000
_cell.angle_alpha   90.00
_cell.angle_beta   90.00
_cell.angle_gamma   90.00
#
_symmetry.space_group_name_H-M   'P 1'
#
loop_
_entity.id
_entity.type
_entity.pdbx_description
1 polymer ?
#
loop_
_entity_poly.entity_id
_entity_poly.type
_entity_poly.pdbx_seq_one_letter_code
_entity_poly.pdbx_strand_id
1 'polypeptide(L)'
;MNKIRYLTSVFLLAMLAACVHDPGQITEVPSEVSPITIEEARAYFERNGAMALTRSGSDNPFPFIPGTSVPDWSEAAPSSSDRLSSVDVPLQAEYSYRVFRKNRDGEFYSVPASVKLIVVRSAVTGREASYLRVCIPDAEYAAIYDGDIGAMTLNCEDRIDYSGLEYYATLDGRPVAVSRYDAGRYTAGVFLYDRSLTLYERARR
;
A
#
# COMPACT_ATOMS: atom_id res chain seq x y z
N MET A 1 -26.31 -7.27 -66.13
CA MET A 1 -25.09 -7.53 -65.32
C MET A 1 -24.49 -6.28 -64.63
N ASN A 2 -25.18 -5.13 -64.57
CA ASN A 2 -24.60 -3.90 -63.99
C ASN A 2 -25.07 -3.54 -62.58
N LYS A 3 -26.18 -4.11 -62.06
CA LYS A 3 -26.68 -3.77 -60.71
C LYS A 3 -25.86 -4.35 -59.56
N ILE A 4 -25.17 -5.47 -59.78
CA ILE A 4 -24.35 -6.16 -58.76
C ILE A 4 -23.01 -5.42 -58.52
N ARG A 5 -22.47 -4.75 -59.54
CA ARG A 5 -21.19 -4.00 -59.44
C ARG A 5 -21.31 -2.71 -58.64
N TYR A 6 -22.46 -2.03 -58.71
CA TYR A 6 -22.71 -0.84 -57.89
C TYR A 6 -22.90 -1.17 -56.41
N LEU A 7 -23.56 -2.30 -56.10
CA LEU A 7 -23.76 -2.72 -54.71
C LEU A 7 -22.43 -3.03 -54.00
N THR A 8 -21.49 -3.70 -54.68
CA THR A 8 -20.16 -3.98 -54.15
C THR A 8 -19.32 -2.72 -53.99
N SER A 9 -19.46 -1.73 -54.88
CA SER A 9 -18.69 -0.49 -54.83
C SER A 9 -19.17 0.45 -53.72
N VAL A 10 -20.47 0.48 -53.42
CA VAL A 10 -21.04 1.25 -52.30
C VAL A 10 -20.67 0.63 -50.95
N PHE A 11 -20.62 -0.69 -50.86
CA PHE A 11 -20.21 -1.40 -49.64
C PHE A 11 -18.72 -1.19 -49.32
N LEU A 12 -17.86 -1.16 -50.34
CA LEU A 12 -16.43 -0.85 -50.18
C LEU A 12 -16.17 0.62 -49.78
N LEU A 13 -16.97 1.57 -50.29
CA LEU A 13 -16.85 2.98 -49.87
C LEU A 13 -17.31 3.20 -48.42
N ALA A 14 -18.35 2.48 -47.97
CA ALA A 14 -18.83 2.55 -46.58
C ALA A 14 -17.81 1.98 -45.59
N MET A 15 -17.05 0.95 -45.98
CA MET A 15 -15.99 0.34 -45.16
C MET A 15 -14.75 1.24 -45.03
N LEU A 16 -14.50 2.13 -46.00
CA LEU A 16 -13.40 3.13 -45.93
C LEU A 16 -13.80 4.40 -45.17
N ALA A 17 -15.10 4.68 -45.02
CA ALA A 17 -15.63 5.77 -44.20
C ALA A 17 -15.82 5.38 -42.72
N ALA A 18 -15.71 4.09 -42.39
CA ALA A 18 -15.65 3.59 -41.02
C ALA A 18 -14.23 3.72 -40.44
N CYS A 19 -13.58 4.87 -40.65
CA CYS A 19 -12.56 5.33 -39.72
C CYS A 19 -13.31 5.70 -38.45
N VAL A 20 -13.34 4.75 -37.51
CA VAL A 20 -13.69 5.01 -36.11
C VAL A 20 -12.90 6.25 -35.70
N HIS A 21 -13.60 7.36 -35.54
CA HIS A 21 -13.14 8.47 -34.74
C HIS A 21 -13.07 7.91 -33.33
N ASP A 22 -11.93 7.32 -32.97
CA ASP A 22 -11.58 7.13 -31.58
C ASP A 22 -11.30 8.57 -31.11
N PRO A 23 -12.16 9.18 -30.28
CA PRO A 23 -11.68 10.31 -29.52
C PRO A 23 -10.67 9.69 -28.58
N GLY A 24 -9.43 9.60 -29.07
CA GLY A 24 -8.27 9.51 -28.23
C GLY A 24 -8.43 10.68 -27.28
N GLN A 25 -9.05 10.38 -26.15
CA GLN A 25 -8.91 11.13 -24.95
C GLN A 25 -7.39 11.11 -24.78
N ILE A 26 -6.76 12.18 -25.24
CA ILE A 26 -5.56 12.68 -24.63
C ILE A 26 -6.03 12.86 -23.20
N THR A 27 -5.95 11.79 -22.41
CA THR A 27 -5.89 11.89 -20.98
C THR A 27 -4.75 12.84 -20.80
N GLU A 28 -5.05 14.09 -20.47
CA GLU A 28 -4.04 15.02 -19.99
C GLU A 28 -3.16 14.20 -19.08
N VAL A 29 -1.91 13.99 -19.49
CA VAL A 29 -0.91 13.37 -18.62
C VAL A 29 -1.01 14.21 -17.36
N PRO A 30 -1.42 13.65 -16.21
CA PRO A 30 -1.63 14.45 -15.02
C PRO A 30 -0.39 15.30 -14.85
N SER A 31 -0.59 16.61 -14.62
CA SER A 31 0.47 17.46 -14.10
C SER A 31 1.17 16.67 -13.00
N GLU A 32 2.49 16.57 -13.05
CA GLU A 32 3.31 15.78 -12.14
C GLU A 32 2.69 15.72 -10.74
N VAL A 33 2.24 14.52 -10.34
CA VAL A 33 1.50 14.37 -9.08
C VAL A 33 2.46 14.72 -7.94
N SER A 34 2.17 15.81 -7.24
CA SER A 34 3.03 16.25 -6.15
C SER A 34 3.01 15.25 -5.00
N PRO A 35 4.17 15.01 -4.35
CA PRO A 35 4.23 14.24 -3.11
C PRO A 35 3.25 14.79 -2.06
N ILE A 36 2.60 13.88 -1.33
CA ILE A 36 1.65 14.23 -0.28
C ILE A 36 2.34 14.95 0.89
N THR A 37 1.74 16.04 1.36
CA THR A 37 2.21 16.74 2.57
C THR A 37 1.59 16.16 3.83
N ILE A 38 2.14 16.51 5.00
CA ILE A 38 1.59 16.10 6.30
C ILE A 38 0.16 16.62 6.48
N GLU A 39 -0.10 17.88 6.09
CA GLU A 39 -1.42 18.51 6.19
C GLU A 39 -2.45 17.82 5.29
N GLU A 40 -2.06 17.48 4.06
CA GLU A 40 -2.93 16.76 3.13
C GLU A 40 -3.24 15.35 3.63
N ALA A 41 -2.22 14.62 4.10
CA ALA A 41 -2.36 13.29 4.70
C ALA A 41 -3.29 13.31 5.91
N ARG A 42 -3.12 14.29 6.80
CA ARG A 42 -3.97 14.49 7.98
C ARG A 42 -5.41 14.76 7.58
N ALA A 43 -5.61 15.70 6.67
CA ALA A 43 -6.95 16.07 6.21
C ALA A 43 -7.65 14.88 5.51
N TYR A 44 -6.92 14.07 4.74
CA TYR A 44 -7.46 12.85 4.15
C TYR A 44 -7.88 11.84 5.22
N PHE A 45 -7.01 11.57 6.20
CA PHE A 45 -7.29 10.61 7.27
C PHE A 45 -8.49 11.05 8.13
N GLU A 46 -8.56 12.31 8.52
CA GLU A 46 -9.67 12.85 9.32
C GLU A 46 -11.02 12.73 8.60
N ARG A 47 -11.03 12.91 7.27
CA ARG A 47 -12.24 12.75 6.44
C ARG A 47 -12.65 11.30 6.22
N ASN A 48 -11.70 10.38 6.03
CA ASN A 48 -11.97 9.05 5.46
C ASN A 48 -11.67 7.87 6.40
N GLY A 49 -10.80 8.05 7.40
CA GLY A 49 -10.20 6.95 8.17
C GLY A 49 -10.33 7.06 9.69
N ALA A 50 -10.57 8.25 10.25
CA ALA A 50 -10.56 8.48 11.70
C ALA A 50 -11.52 7.57 12.48
N MET A 51 -12.71 7.31 11.96
CA MET A 51 -13.69 6.43 12.61
C MET A 51 -13.25 4.95 12.64
N ALA A 52 -12.34 4.51 11.77
CA ALA A 52 -11.87 3.13 11.75
C ALA A 52 -10.96 2.80 12.94
N LEU A 53 -10.18 3.78 13.43
CA LEU A 53 -9.28 3.62 14.57
C LEU A 53 -9.96 3.82 15.95
N THR A 54 -11.22 4.26 15.98
CA THR A 54 -11.97 4.48 17.22
C THR A 54 -13.03 3.40 17.49
N ARG A 55 -13.19 2.43 16.59
CA ARG A 55 -14.15 1.33 16.73
C ARG A 55 -13.50 0.12 17.39
N SER A 56 -13.81 -0.11 18.66
CA SER A 56 -13.62 -1.42 19.30
C SER A 56 -14.73 -2.38 18.82
N GLY A 57 -14.46 -3.13 17.76
CA GLY A 57 -15.35 -4.17 17.26
C GLY A 57 -14.88 -5.54 17.71
N SER A 58 -15.73 -6.31 18.40
CA SER A 58 -15.41 -7.66 18.91
C SER A 58 -15.24 -8.74 17.84
N ASP A 59 -15.62 -8.46 16.59
CA ASP A 59 -15.67 -9.44 15.49
C ASP A 59 -14.68 -9.15 14.35
N ASN A 60 -13.50 -8.58 14.66
CA ASN A 60 -12.47 -8.42 13.65
C ASN A 60 -11.45 -9.57 13.71
N PRO A 61 -11.42 -10.49 12.72
CA PRO A 61 -10.55 -11.66 12.74
C PRO A 61 -9.09 -11.34 12.44
N PHE A 62 -8.74 -10.08 12.16
CA PHE A 62 -7.41 -9.74 11.64
C PHE A 62 -6.46 -9.21 12.73
N PRO A 63 -5.19 -9.64 12.71
CA PRO A 63 -4.20 -9.27 13.73
C PRO A 63 -3.75 -7.81 13.59
N PHE A 64 -3.23 -7.25 14.69
CA PHE A 64 -2.57 -5.92 14.77
C PHE A 64 -3.47 -4.68 14.65
N ILE A 65 -4.75 -4.79 15.00
CA ILE A 65 -5.64 -3.62 15.08
C ILE A 65 -5.29 -2.83 16.35
N PRO A 66 -4.85 -1.56 16.26
CA PRO A 66 -4.28 -0.83 17.40
C PRO A 66 -5.27 -0.49 18.53
N GLY A 67 -6.52 -0.98 18.47
CA GLY A 67 -7.60 -0.62 19.39
C GLY A 67 -7.96 0.86 19.24
N THR A 68 -8.47 1.47 20.30
CA THR A 68 -8.66 2.92 20.35
C THR A 68 -7.31 3.59 20.25
N SER A 69 -7.02 4.24 19.14
CA SER A 69 -5.68 4.79 18.87
C SER A 69 -5.71 6.21 18.37
N VAL A 70 -4.71 6.99 18.79
CA VAL A 70 -4.56 8.40 18.42
C VAL A 70 -3.30 8.56 17.57
N PRO A 71 -3.42 8.98 16.30
CA PRO A 71 -2.26 9.33 15.49
C PRO A 71 -1.55 10.58 16.01
N ASP A 72 -0.23 10.48 16.15
CA ASP A 72 0.63 11.58 16.56
C ASP A 72 1.15 12.33 15.32
N TRP A 73 0.39 13.30 14.87
CA TRP A 73 0.73 14.09 13.68
C TRP A 73 1.93 15.03 13.88
N SER A 74 2.36 15.30 15.13
CA SER A 74 3.57 16.10 15.39
C SER A 74 4.85 15.36 15.00
N GLU A 75 4.83 14.04 15.12
CA GLU A 75 5.94 13.15 14.78
C GLU A 75 5.76 12.48 13.41
N ALA A 76 4.88 13.03 12.56
CA ALA A 76 4.64 12.51 11.22
C ALA A 76 5.81 12.83 10.28
N ALA A 77 6.19 11.87 9.45
CA ALA A 77 7.34 11.98 8.56
C ALA A 77 6.99 11.63 7.11
N PRO A 78 7.21 12.55 6.15
CA PRO A 78 6.97 12.28 4.73
C PRO A 78 8.14 11.52 4.10
N SER A 79 7.85 10.60 3.19
CA SER A 79 8.81 9.91 2.35
C SER A 79 8.24 9.72 0.94
N SER A 80 9.10 9.57 -0.07
CA SER A 80 8.65 9.39 -1.46
C SER A 80 9.53 8.44 -2.25
N SER A 81 8.93 7.87 -3.28
CA SER A 81 9.56 7.03 -4.30
C SER A 81 8.95 7.38 -5.66
N ASP A 82 9.52 6.87 -6.75
CA ASP A 82 9.00 7.07 -8.11
C ASP A 82 7.54 6.58 -8.30
N ARG A 83 7.03 5.74 -7.39
CA ARG A 83 5.71 5.10 -7.50
C ARG A 83 4.65 5.71 -6.60
N LEU A 84 5.03 6.20 -5.43
CA LEU A 84 4.13 6.77 -4.43
C LEU A 84 4.88 7.66 -3.45
N SER A 85 4.14 8.57 -2.83
CA SER A 85 4.54 9.30 -1.63
C SER A 85 3.76 8.79 -0.42
N SER A 86 4.35 8.89 0.77
CA SER A 86 3.78 8.40 2.03
C SER A 86 4.05 9.38 3.15
N VAL A 87 3.10 9.52 4.08
CA VAL A 87 3.33 10.11 5.39
C VAL A 87 3.15 9.01 6.42
N ASP A 88 4.23 8.68 7.12
CA ASP A 88 4.24 7.74 8.23
C ASP A 88 3.91 8.50 9.51
N VAL A 89 2.95 7.99 10.30
CA VAL A 89 2.42 8.65 11.49
C VAL A 89 2.47 7.67 12.65
N PRO A 90 3.22 7.97 13.72
CA PRO A 90 3.21 7.17 14.94
C PRO A 90 1.79 7.06 15.53
N LEU A 91 1.49 5.92 16.14
CA LEU A 91 0.21 5.67 16.80
C LEU A 91 0.43 5.52 18.31
N GLN A 92 -0.29 6.32 19.09
CA GLN A 92 -0.53 6.03 20.49
C GLN A 92 -1.64 4.97 20.55
N ALA A 93 -1.24 3.71 20.44
CA ALA A 93 -2.14 2.56 20.38
C ALA A 93 -2.52 2.05 21.78
N GLU A 94 -3.74 1.52 21.90
CA GLU A 94 -4.20 0.86 23.13
C GLU A 94 -3.45 -0.46 23.39
N TYR A 95 -3.06 -1.14 22.31
CA TYR A 95 -2.41 -2.44 22.37
C TYR A 95 -0.99 -2.40 21.81
N SER A 96 -0.10 -3.15 22.47
CA SER A 96 1.19 -3.56 21.92
C SER A 96 1.15 -5.04 21.57
N TYR A 97 1.82 -5.41 20.48
CA TYR A 97 1.75 -6.76 19.94
C TYR A 97 3.09 -7.49 20.06
N ARG A 98 3.02 -8.79 20.33
CA ARG A 98 4.13 -9.73 20.17
C ARG A 98 3.74 -10.85 19.24
N VAL A 99 4.65 -11.25 18.37
CA VAL A 99 4.45 -12.36 17.44
C VAL A 99 5.23 -13.56 17.93
N PHE A 100 4.51 -14.64 18.23
CA PHE A 100 5.10 -15.92 18.57
C PHE A 100 5.47 -16.67 17.30
N ARG A 101 6.72 -17.09 17.22
CA ARG A 101 7.29 -17.84 16.09
C ARG A 101 7.98 -19.09 16.62
N LYS A 102 8.12 -20.08 15.74
CA LYS A 102 8.86 -21.31 16.00
C LYS A 102 10.10 -21.30 15.12
N ASN A 103 11.29 -21.47 15.70
CA ASN A 103 12.52 -21.55 14.93
C ASN A 103 12.63 -22.93 14.24
N ARG A 104 13.72 -23.14 13.48
CA ARG A 104 13.95 -24.41 12.75
C ARG A 104 14.12 -25.60 13.70
N ASP A 105 14.65 -25.37 14.89
CA ASP A 105 14.87 -26.39 15.94
C ASP A 105 13.60 -26.71 16.73
N GLY A 106 12.54 -25.93 16.49
CA GLY A 106 11.23 -26.12 17.07
C GLY A 106 11.00 -25.37 18.39
N GLU A 107 11.92 -24.51 18.79
CA GLU A 107 11.78 -23.66 19.98
C GLU A 107 10.91 -22.44 19.65
N PHE A 108 10.07 -22.08 20.62
CA PHE A 108 9.25 -20.89 20.52
C PHE A 108 10.02 -19.66 20.98
N TYR A 109 9.90 -18.60 20.20
CA TYR A 109 10.39 -17.28 20.56
C TYR A 109 9.30 -16.24 20.24
N SER A 110 9.43 -15.06 20.83
CA SER A 110 8.54 -13.95 20.52
C SER A 110 9.31 -12.68 20.24
N VAL A 111 8.83 -11.91 19.28
CA VAL A 111 9.37 -10.60 18.90
C VAL A 111 8.28 -9.53 19.03
N PRO A 112 8.61 -8.29 19.39
CA PRO A 112 7.65 -7.19 19.34
C PRO A 112 7.22 -6.93 17.90
N ALA A 113 5.98 -6.49 17.70
CA ALA A 113 5.50 -5.96 16.44
C ALA A 113 5.11 -4.49 16.63
N SER A 114 5.70 -3.63 15.81
CA SER A 114 5.41 -2.20 15.82
C SER A 114 4.36 -1.86 14.78
N VAL A 115 3.36 -1.06 15.14
CA VAL A 115 2.29 -0.63 14.25
C VAL A 115 2.34 0.89 14.08
N LYS A 116 2.25 1.37 12.85
CA LYS A 116 2.09 2.79 12.54
C LYS A 116 1.00 3.01 11.49
N LEU A 117 0.42 4.20 11.49
CA LEU A 117 -0.45 4.66 10.41
C LEU A 117 0.43 5.14 9.26
N ILE A 118 0.02 4.83 8.03
CA ILE A 118 0.57 5.48 6.85
C ILE A 118 -0.57 6.03 6.00
N VAL A 119 -0.35 7.19 5.40
CA VAL A 119 -1.21 7.74 4.35
C VAL A 119 -0.39 7.84 3.08
N VAL A 120 -0.80 7.12 2.04
CA VAL A 120 -0.08 7.04 0.77
C VAL A 120 -0.83 7.79 -0.31
N ARG A 121 -0.10 8.35 -1.27
CA ARG A 121 -0.62 8.90 -2.53
C ARG A 121 0.12 8.27 -3.69
N SER A 122 -0.65 7.74 -4.65
CA SER A 122 -0.12 7.19 -5.90
C SER A 122 0.44 8.29 -6.78
N ALA A 123 1.69 8.16 -7.24
CA ALA A 123 2.30 9.09 -8.19
C ALA A 123 1.65 9.01 -9.59
N VAL A 124 0.94 7.92 -9.88
CA VAL A 124 0.27 7.69 -11.18
C VAL A 124 -1.15 8.25 -11.20
N THR A 125 -1.90 8.05 -10.12
CA THR A 125 -3.35 8.35 -10.09
C THR A 125 -3.74 9.49 -9.18
N GLY A 126 -2.82 9.99 -8.35
CA GLY A 126 -3.11 10.97 -7.31
C GLY A 126 -4.03 10.45 -6.19
N ARG A 127 -4.42 9.16 -6.23
CA ARG A 127 -5.33 8.58 -5.25
C ARG A 127 -4.63 8.37 -3.92
N GLU A 128 -5.36 8.69 -2.86
CA GLU A 128 -4.92 8.57 -1.48
C GLU A 128 -5.55 7.37 -0.79
N ALA A 129 -4.83 6.77 0.13
CA ALA A 129 -5.32 5.68 0.98
C ALA A 129 -4.58 5.65 2.33
N SER A 130 -5.29 5.21 3.38
CA SER A 130 -4.73 4.98 4.71
C SER A 130 -4.57 3.49 5.00
N TYR A 131 -3.43 3.12 5.56
CA TYR A 131 -3.10 1.76 5.93
C TYR A 131 -2.43 1.70 7.30
N LEU A 132 -2.53 0.54 7.95
CA LEU A 132 -1.65 0.14 9.04
C LEU A 132 -0.42 -0.54 8.43
N ARG A 133 0.77 -0.06 8.79
CA ARG A 133 2.04 -0.73 8.52
C ARG A 133 2.53 -1.38 9.81
N VAL A 134 2.77 -2.68 9.74
CA VAL A 134 3.23 -3.48 10.87
C VAL A 134 4.62 -4.04 10.54
N CYS A 135 5.60 -3.73 11.36
CA CYS A 135 6.95 -4.30 11.23
C CYS A 135 7.13 -5.40 12.27
N ILE A 136 7.52 -6.60 11.81
CA ILE A 136 7.72 -7.78 12.65
C ILE A 136 9.16 -8.29 12.38
N PRO A 137 10.14 -7.88 13.19
CA PRO A 137 11.55 -8.22 12.98
C PRO A 137 11.82 -9.72 13.09
N ASP A 138 13.00 -10.12 12.66
CA ASP A 138 13.60 -11.39 13.08
C ASP A 138 14.16 -11.29 14.50
N ALA A 139 14.39 -12.44 15.14
CA ALA A 139 14.82 -12.48 16.54
C ALA A 139 16.18 -11.80 16.73
N GLU A 140 17.11 -12.06 15.82
CA GLU A 140 18.46 -11.51 15.83
C GLU A 140 18.41 -9.98 15.68
N TYR A 141 17.58 -9.49 14.77
CA TYR A 141 17.39 -8.05 14.57
C TYR A 141 16.73 -7.39 15.79
N ALA A 142 15.69 -8.03 16.35
CA ALA A 142 15.00 -7.53 17.53
C ALA A 142 15.91 -7.42 18.76
N ALA A 143 16.86 -8.35 18.92
CA ALA A 143 17.79 -8.37 20.03
C ALA A 143 18.83 -7.23 19.96
N ILE A 144 19.14 -6.70 18.76
CA ILE A 144 20.10 -5.61 18.58
C ILE A 144 19.48 -4.25 18.92
N TYR A 145 18.21 -4.04 18.57
CA TYR A 145 17.58 -2.72 18.54
C TYR A 145 16.55 -2.47 19.66
N ASP A 146 16.57 -3.28 20.72
CA ASP A 146 15.72 -3.18 21.93
C ASP A 146 14.21 -2.93 21.68
N GLY A 147 13.71 -3.40 20.53
CA GLY A 147 12.29 -3.38 20.19
C GLY A 147 11.72 -2.11 19.57
N ASP A 148 12.47 -0.99 19.45
CA ASP A 148 11.99 0.22 18.74
C ASP A 148 12.26 0.14 17.23
N ILE A 149 11.60 -0.82 16.60
CA ILE A 149 11.87 -1.21 15.21
C ILE A 149 10.95 -0.46 14.24
N GLY A 150 9.83 0.06 14.75
CA GLY A 150 8.84 0.81 13.98
C GLY A 150 9.32 2.19 13.57
N ALA A 151 10.16 2.84 14.37
CA ALA A 151 10.69 4.17 14.09
C ALA A 151 11.81 4.18 13.05
N MET A 152 12.43 3.04 12.74
CA MET A 152 13.71 3.02 12.04
C MET A 152 13.65 3.36 10.54
N THR A 153 12.51 3.15 9.88
CA THR A 153 12.38 3.42 8.44
C THR A 153 11.02 4.00 8.08
N LEU A 154 11.01 4.95 7.15
CA LEU A 154 9.79 5.45 6.54
C LEU A 154 9.33 4.52 5.41
N ASN A 155 8.05 4.58 5.05
CA ASN A 155 7.45 3.62 4.12
C ASN A 155 8.17 3.57 2.76
N CYS A 156 8.61 4.71 2.23
CA CYS A 156 9.28 4.80 0.93
C CYS A 156 10.82 4.73 1.00
N GLU A 157 11.42 4.56 2.17
CA GLU A 157 12.87 4.52 2.32
C GLU A 157 13.45 3.12 2.11
N ASP A 158 14.75 3.06 1.84
CA ASP A 158 15.48 1.80 1.89
C ASP A 158 15.40 1.19 3.28
N ARG A 159 15.32 -0.13 3.35
CA ARG A 159 15.21 -0.85 4.62
C ARG A 159 16.54 -1.03 5.34
N ILE A 160 17.61 -0.40 4.85
CA ILE A 160 18.97 -0.38 5.42
C ILE A 160 19.48 -1.80 5.74
N ASP A 161 19.35 -2.23 6.99
CA ASP A 161 19.78 -3.53 7.51
C ASP A 161 18.61 -4.36 8.07
N TYR A 162 17.38 -3.87 7.95
CA TYR A 162 16.18 -4.51 8.47
C TYR A 162 16.04 -5.96 7.99
N SER A 163 15.86 -6.85 8.95
CA SER A 163 15.57 -8.27 8.72
C SER A 163 14.27 -8.61 9.44
N GLY A 164 13.25 -9.02 8.68
CA GLY A 164 11.90 -9.13 9.22
C GLY A 164 10.80 -9.20 8.17
N LEU A 165 9.56 -9.05 8.62
CA LEU A 165 8.36 -8.98 7.81
C LEU A 165 7.72 -7.61 7.97
N GLU A 166 7.29 -7.04 6.84
CA GLU A 166 6.39 -5.90 6.83
C GLU A 166 5.02 -6.36 6.35
N TYR A 167 4.00 -6.09 7.16
CA TYR A 167 2.62 -6.40 6.89
C TYR A 167 1.83 -5.10 6.75
N TYR A 168 1.08 -4.98 5.67
CA TYR A 168 0.20 -3.85 5.41
C TYR A 168 -1.23 -4.31 5.50
N ALA A 169 -2.06 -3.53 6.18
CA ALA A 169 -3.49 -3.74 6.27
C ALA A 169 -4.29 -2.45 6.09
N THR A 170 -5.54 -2.57 5.69
CA THR A 170 -6.51 -1.48 5.82
C THR A 170 -6.73 -1.14 7.30
N LEU A 171 -7.32 0.02 7.58
CA LEU A 171 -7.61 0.43 8.96
C LEU A 171 -8.61 -0.49 9.68
N ASP A 172 -9.44 -1.23 8.93
CA ASP A 172 -10.30 -2.30 9.45
C ASP A 172 -9.60 -3.68 9.46
N GLY A 173 -8.27 -3.73 9.34
CA GLY A 173 -7.45 -4.93 9.56
C GLY A 173 -7.30 -5.86 8.35
N ARG A 174 -7.97 -5.61 7.21
CA ARG A 174 -7.87 -6.51 6.05
C ARG A 174 -6.46 -6.50 5.48
N PRO A 175 -5.86 -7.67 5.17
CA PRO A 175 -4.50 -7.75 4.63
C PRO A 175 -4.41 -7.13 3.23
N VAL A 176 -3.39 -6.31 3.04
CA VAL A 176 -3.09 -5.59 1.78
C VAL A 176 -1.84 -6.13 1.12
N ALA A 177 -0.75 -6.25 1.87
CA ALA A 177 0.52 -6.72 1.35
C ALA A 177 1.38 -7.30 2.47
N VAL A 178 2.30 -8.18 2.10
CA VAL A 178 3.37 -8.66 2.96
C VAL A 178 4.68 -8.64 2.20
N SER A 179 5.74 -8.15 2.84
CA SER A 179 7.10 -8.14 2.31
C SER A 179 8.05 -8.75 3.33
N ARG A 180 9.04 -9.50 2.84
CA ARG A 180 10.12 -10.11 3.61
C ARG A 180 11.43 -9.44 3.26
N TYR A 181 12.18 -9.05 4.28
CA TYR A 181 13.50 -8.47 4.15
C TYR A 181 14.55 -9.29 4.89
N ASP A 182 15.76 -9.34 4.32
CA ASP A 182 16.96 -9.95 4.88
C ASP A 182 18.13 -8.98 4.65
N ALA A 183 18.67 -8.42 5.73
CA ALA A 183 19.69 -7.36 5.72
C ALA A 183 19.33 -6.20 4.75
N GLY A 184 18.10 -5.69 4.88
CA GLY A 184 17.54 -4.59 4.06
C GLY A 184 17.13 -4.98 2.65
N ARG A 185 17.50 -6.18 2.16
CA ARG A 185 17.15 -6.65 0.82
C ARG A 185 15.77 -7.30 0.81
N TYR A 186 14.92 -6.89 -0.14
CA TYR A 186 13.67 -7.59 -0.43
C TYR A 186 13.94 -9.02 -0.91
N THR A 187 13.32 -10.01 -0.28
CA THR A 187 13.53 -11.44 -0.61
C THR A 187 12.26 -12.16 -1.04
N ALA A 188 11.10 -11.73 -0.56
CA ALA A 188 9.81 -12.28 -0.95
C ALA A 188 8.69 -11.30 -0.60
N GLY A 189 7.53 -11.45 -1.23
CA GLY A 189 6.35 -10.71 -0.84
C GLY A 189 5.13 -11.08 -1.67
N VAL A 190 3.98 -10.70 -1.16
CA VAL A 190 2.69 -10.89 -1.82
C VAL A 190 1.89 -9.62 -1.65
N PHE A 191 1.31 -9.14 -2.75
CA PHE A 191 0.34 -8.06 -2.73
C PHE A 191 -1.06 -8.65 -2.93
N LEU A 192 -1.90 -8.51 -1.91
CA LEU A 192 -3.21 -9.16 -1.81
C LEU A 192 -4.36 -8.26 -2.23
N TYR A 193 -4.14 -6.94 -2.28
CA TYR A 193 -5.23 -5.97 -2.38
C TYR A 193 -5.08 -4.98 -3.54
N ASP A 194 -5.33 -5.46 -4.77
CA ASP A 194 -5.97 -4.65 -5.81
C ASP A 194 -6.66 -5.56 -6.85
N ARG A 195 -7.99 -5.40 -6.98
CA ARG A 195 -8.82 -6.09 -7.99
C ARG A 195 -9.05 -5.25 -9.26
N SER A 196 -8.51 -4.05 -9.32
CA SER A 196 -8.56 -3.14 -10.49
C SER A 196 -7.34 -3.26 -11.41
N LEU A 197 -6.27 -3.92 -10.97
CA LEU A 197 -5.07 -4.21 -11.77
C LEU A 197 -5.17 -5.57 -12.47
N THR A 198 -4.69 -5.62 -13.70
CA THR A 198 -4.63 -6.84 -14.53
C THR A 198 -3.54 -7.81 -14.03
N LEU A 199 -3.67 -9.10 -14.36
CA LEU A 199 -2.67 -10.14 -14.04
C LEU A 199 -1.25 -9.80 -14.56
N TYR A 200 -1.17 -9.02 -15.64
CA TYR A 200 0.09 -8.57 -16.23
C TYR A 200 0.84 -7.56 -15.34
N GLU A 201 0.11 -6.69 -14.65
CA GLU A 201 0.67 -5.69 -13.73
C GLU A 201 1.14 -6.31 -12.41
N ARG A 202 0.63 -7.50 -12.07
CA ARG A 202 1.05 -8.28 -10.90
C ARG A 202 2.36 -9.02 -11.10
N ALA A 203 2.70 -9.41 -12.33
CA ALA A 203 3.83 -10.29 -12.63
C ALA A 203 5.17 -9.55 -12.83
N ARG A 204 5.20 -8.22 -12.70
CA ARG A 204 6.38 -7.37 -12.97
C ARG A 204 6.88 -6.56 -11.75
N ARG A 205 6.45 -6.91 -10.54
CA ARG A 205 7.00 -6.35 -9.30
C ARG A 205 7.59 -7.46 -8.44
#